data_AF-A0A8J5I6D6-F1
#
_entry.id   AF-A0A8J5I6D6-F1
#
_cell.length_a   1.000
_cell.length_b   1.000
_cell.length_c   1.000
_cell.angle_alpha   90.00
_cell.angle_beta   90.00
_cell.angle_gamma   90.00
#
_symmetry.space_group_name_H-M   'P 1'
#
loop_
_entity.id
_entity.type
_entity.pdbx_description
1 polymer ?
#
loop_
_entity_poly.entity_id
_entity_poly.type
_entity_poly.pdbx_seq_one_letter_code
_entity_poly.pdbx_strand_id
1 'polypeptide(L)'
;MAPLVDDEVEDHTAEAHVTFLRSILSIFKRTITDLLFVTGDNCSTKGRVATLLGLPLVGCASHRLHWAVKIVLGKVRVAALEGERSDG
;
A
#
# COMPACT_ATOMS: atom_id res chain seq x y z
N MET A 1 -4.66 -2.80 9.32
CA MET A 1 -3.61 -2.45 10.30
C MET A 1 -4.34 -2.26 11.61
N ALA A 2 -3.94 -2.93 12.70
CA ALA A 2 -4.59 -2.73 13.99
C ALA A 2 -4.16 -1.35 14.55
N PRO A 3 -5.07 -0.48 15.02
CA PRO A 3 -4.71 0.85 15.47
C PRO A 3 -3.94 0.79 16.81
N LEU A 4 -2.87 1.56 16.91
CA LEU A 4 -2.13 1.80 18.15
C LEU A 4 -2.44 3.20 18.70
N VAL A 5 -3.72 3.59 18.69
CA VAL A 5 -4.30 4.65 19.54
C VAL A 5 -5.80 4.65 19.26
N ASP A 6 -6.59 4.40 20.30
CA ASP A 6 -8.04 4.51 20.33
C ASP A 6 -8.35 5.92 20.80
N ASP A 7 -8.75 6.81 19.88
CA ASP A 7 -9.44 8.08 20.15
C ASP A 7 -9.95 8.67 18.82
N GLU A 8 -11.24 8.44 18.57
CA GLU A 8 -12.22 9.28 17.86
C GLU A 8 -11.66 10.25 16.78
N VAL A 9 -11.96 9.93 15.52
CA VAL A 9 -11.52 10.58 14.26
C VAL A 9 -10.06 10.25 13.90
N GLU A 10 -9.85 9.07 13.30
CA GLU A 10 -8.62 8.77 12.59
C GLU A 10 -8.48 9.73 11.39
N ASP A 11 -7.73 10.81 11.58
CA ASP A 11 -7.29 11.69 10.51
C ASP A 11 -6.35 10.89 9.60
N HIS A 12 -6.90 10.40 8.48
CA HIS A 12 -6.17 9.65 7.44
C HIS A 12 -5.57 10.56 6.36
N THR A 13 -5.44 11.86 6.63
CA THR A 13 -4.73 12.77 5.73
C THR A 13 -3.25 12.40 5.64
N ALA A 14 -2.61 12.81 4.55
CA ALA A 14 -1.18 12.59 4.37
C ALA A 14 -0.37 13.34 5.44
N GLU A 15 -0.84 14.51 5.86
CA GLU A 15 -0.25 15.35 6.88
C GLU A 15 -0.29 14.68 8.27
N ALA A 16 -1.41 14.06 8.64
CA ALA A 16 -1.51 13.26 9.86
C ALA A 16 -0.55 12.06 9.84
N HIS A 17 -0.47 11.35 8.71
CA HIS A 17 0.50 10.27 8.52
C HIS A 17 1.96 10.73 8.65
N VAL A 18 2.32 11.89 8.09
CA VAL A 18 3.67 12.47 8.22
C VAL A 18 3.97 12.81 9.68
N THR A 19 3.02 13.39 10.39
CA THR A 19 3.15 13.72 11.81
C THR A 19 3.38 12.46 12.64
N PHE A 20 2.56 11.43 12.41
CA PHE A 20 2.70 10.13 13.06
C PHE A 20 4.08 9.50 12.79
N LEU A 21 4.53 9.48 11.54
CA LEU A 21 5.85 8.94 11.18
C LEU A 21 6.99 9.67 11.89
N ARG A 22 6.92 11.00 12.01
CA ARG A 22 7.91 11.78 12.76
C ARG A 22 7.93 11.42 14.24
N SER A 23 6.76 11.24 14.85
CA SER A 23 6.64 10.82 16.24
C SER A 23 7.31 9.46 16.48
N ILE A 24 7.04 8.49 15.60
CA ILE A 24 7.65 7.14 15.69
C ILE A 24 9.17 7.21 15.51
N LEU A 25 9.68 7.96 14.52
CA LEU A 25 11.12 8.10 14.30
C LEU A 25 11.83 8.71 15.52
N SER A 26 11.19 9.65 16.22
CA SER A 26 11.76 10.27 17.41
C SER A 26 12.01 9.26 18.54
N ILE A 27 11.16 8.23 18.69
CA ILE A 27 11.32 7.15 19.66
C ILE A 27 12.65 6.42 19.41
N PHE A 28 13.02 6.25 18.14
CA PHE A 28 14.27 5.62 17.73
C PHE A 28 15.45 6.59 17.60
N LYS A 29 15.27 7.87 17.99
CA LYS A 29 16.26 8.94 17.80
C LYS A 29 16.69 9.10 16.33
N ARG A 30 15.74 8.89 15.42
CA ARG A 30 15.89 9.06 13.98
C ARG A 30 15.05 10.22 13.49
N THR A 31 15.36 10.67 12.28
CA THR A 31 14.55 11.66 11.57
C THR A 31 14.27 11.19 10.15
N ILE A 32 13.49 11.98 9.41
CA ILE A 32 13.17 11.66 8.01
C ILE A 32 14.41 11.62 7.10
N THR A 33 15.53 12.22 7.51
CA THR A 33 16.80 12.17 6.75
C THR A 33 17.47 10.81 6.83
N ASP A 34 17.10 9.97 7.80
CA ASP A 34 17.59 8.59 7.93
C ASP A 34 16.81 7.61 7.03
N LEU A 35 15.77 8.08 6.33
CA LEU A 35 14.92 7.26 5.47
C LEU A 35 15.39 7.32 4.01
N LEU A 36 15.34 6.16 3.33
CA LEU A 36 15.74 6.06 1.92
C LEU A 36 14.54 6.07 0.95
N PHE A 37 13.43 5.45 1.35
CA PHE A 37 12.21 5.36 0.55
C PHE A 37 11.02 5.04 1.45
N VAL A 38 9.81 5.33 0.95
CA VAL A 38 8.55 4.91 1.57
C VAL A 38 8.02 3.70 0.81
N THR A 39 7.53 2.68 1.51
CA THR A 39 6.81 1.57 0.87
C THR A 39 5.31 1.67 1.08
N GLY A 40 4.54 1.36 0.05
CA GLY A 40 3.09 1.48 0.09
C GLY A 40 2.40 1.20 -1.23
N ASP A 41 1.09 1.07 -1.17
CA ASP A 41 0.26 1.19 -2.37
C ASP A 41 0.38 2.61 -2.97
N ASN A 42 0.03 2.73 -4.25
CA ASN A 42 0.09 3.99 -4.97
C ASN A 42 -1.18 4.83 -4.80
N CYS A 43 -1.91 4.67 -3.69
CA CYS A 43 -3.05 5.54 -3.44
C CYS A 43 -2.58 6.99 -3.29
N SER A 44 -3.45 7.95 -3.62
CA SER A 44 -3.13 9.39 -3.60
C SER A 44 -2.55 9.83 -2.25
N THR A 45 -3.05 9.26 -1.14
CA THR A 45 -2.55 9.54 0.21
C THR A 45 -1.11 9.10 0.40
N LYS A 46 -0.72 7.87 0.02
CA LYS A 46 0.67 7.40 0.18
C LYS A 46 1.63 8.06 -0.79
N GLY A 47 1.18 8.37 -2.01
CA GLY A 47 1.91 9.24 -2.93
C GLY A 47 2.17 10.61 -2.31
N ARG A 48 1.15 11.22 -1.70
CA ARG A 48 1.27 12.52 -1.03
C ARG A 48 2.19 12.46 0.18
N VAL A 49 2.13 11.41 1.00
CA VAL A 49 3.05 11.20 2.14
C VAL A 49 4.50 11.16 1.65
N ALA A 50 4.79 10.36 0.61
CA ALA A 50 6.14 10.27 0.04
C ALA A 50 6.62 11.64 -0.47
N THR A 51 5.76 12.40 -1.16
CA THR A 51 6.04 13.77 -1.60
C THR A 51 6.32 14.72 -0.43
N LEU A 52 5.49 14.70 0.63
CA LEU A 52 5.67 15.54 1.81
C LEU A 52 6.95 15.21 2.58
N LEU A 53 7.42 13.96 2.53
CA LEU A 53 8.69 13.53 3.12
C LEU A 53 9.90 13.75 2.21
N GLY A 54 9.69 14.03 0.92
CA GLY A 54 10.76 14.14 -0.07
C GLY A 54 11.43 12.80 -0.40
N LEU A 55 10.70 11.68 -0.25
CA LEU A 55 11.23 10.32 -0.41
C LEU A 55 10.60 9.60 -1.61
N PRO A 56 11.34 8.74 -2.31
CA PRO A 56 10.75 7.90 -3.36
C PRO A 56 9.75 6.90 -2.78
N LEU A 57 8.64 6.64 -3.49
CA LEU A 57 7.65 5.62 -3.14
C LEU A 57 7.93 4.31 -3.89
N VAL A 58 8.13 3.22 -3.16
CA VAL A 58 8.47 1.89 -3.67
C VAL A 58 7.42 0.88 -3.18
N GLY A 59 6.48 0.47 -4.03
CA GLY A 59 5.48 -0.53 -3.61
C GLY A 59 4.34 -0.77 -4.60
N CYS A 60 4.16 0.11 -5.58
CA CYS A 60 3.21 -0.09 -6.67
C CYS A 60 3.40 -1.44 -7.40
N ALA A 61 4.64 -1.92 -7.53
CA ALA A 61 4.95 -3.17 -8.21
C ALA A 61 4.29 -4.40 -7.55
N SER A 62 4.33 -4.49 -6.22
CA SER A 62 3.73 -5.62 -5.48
C SER A 62 2.21 -5.62 -5.57
N HIS A 63 1.58 -4.44 -5.53
CA HIS A 63 0.14 -4.30 -5.76
C HIS A 63 -0.24 -4.70 -7.19
N ARG A 64 0.49 -4.19 -8.20
CA ARG A 64 0.29 -4.56 -9.61
C ARG A 64 0.47 -6.07 -9.84
N LEU A 65 1.44 -6.69 -9.18
CA LEU A 65 1.65 -8.13 -9.22
C LEU A 65 0.48 -8.89 -8.58
N HIS A 66 0.02 -8.46 -7.40
CA HIS A 66 -1.14 -9.06 -6.74
C HIS A 66 -2.39 -9.02 -7.64
N TRP A 67 -2.64 -7.90 -8.30
CA TRP A 67 -3.73 -7.77 -9.27
C TRP A 67 -3.53 -8.63 -10.51
N ALA A 68 -2.32 -8.66 -11.09
CA ALA A 68 -2.02 -9.52 -12.23
C ALA A 68 -2.25 -11.00 -11.91
N VAL A 69 -1.82 -11.45 -10.73
CA VAL A 69 -2.05 -12.83 -10.25
C VAL A 69 -3.55 -13.10 -10.08
N LYS A 70 -4.32 -12.19 -9.48
CA LYS A 70 -5.78 -12.35 -9.35
C LYS A 70 -6.46 -12.45 -10.73
N ILE A 71 -6.03 -11.65 -11.70
CA ILE A 71 -6.57 -11.71 -13.07
C ILE A 71 -6.21 -13.04 -13.72
N VAL A 72 -4.96 -13.50 -13.61
CA VAL A 72 -4.52 -14.78 -14.19
C VAL A 72 -5.25 -15.95 -13.55
N LEU A 73 -5.31 -16.02 -12.22
CA LEU A 73 -6.02 -17.08 -11.50
C LEU A 73 -7.53 -17.03 -11.72
N GLY A 74 -8.11 -15.84 -11.88
CA GLY A 74 -9.50 -15.66 -12.28
C GLY A 74 -9.78 -16.18 -13.69
N LYS A 75 -8.87 -15.94 -14.64
CA LYS A 75 -8.95 -16.49 -16.01
C LYS A 75 -8.81 -18.01 -16.03
N VAL A 76 -7.95 -18.60 -15.18
CA VAL A 76 -7.82 -20.06 -15.06
C VAL A 76 -9.13 -20.70 -14.58
N ARG A 77 -9.87 -20.03 -13.68
CA ARG A 77 -11.21 -20.49 -13.26
C ARG A 77 -12.26 -20.44 -14.37
N VAL A 78 -12.21 -19.43 -15.25
CA VAL A 78 -13.14 -19.34 -16.40
C VAL A 78 -12.79 -20.41 -17.46
N ALA A 79 -11.51 -20.59 -17.76
CA ALA A 79 -11.07 -21.63 -18.70
C ALA A 79 -11.40 -23.06 -18.22
N ALA A 80 -11.40 -23.31 -16.90
CA ALA A 80 -11.81 -24.59 -16.33
C ALA A 80 -13.33 -24.86 -16.44
N LEU A 81 -14.16 -23.82 -16.60
CA LEU A 81 -15.60 -23.94 -16.80
C LEU A 81 -16.00 -23.95 -18.28
N GLU A 82 -15.20 -23.32 -19.15
CA GLU A 82 -15.40 -23.36 -20.61
C GLU A 82 -14.86 -24.66 -21.25
N GLY A 83 -14.09 -25.46 -20.52
CA GLY A 83 -13.63 -26.79 -20.93
C GLY A 83 -14.68 -27.92 -20.83
N GLU A 84 -15.87 -27.67 -20.27
CA GLU A 84 -16.96 -28.65 -20.17
C GLU A 84 -18.07 -28.44 -21.21
N ARG A 85 -17.77 -27.78 -22.34
CA ARG A 85 -18.68 -27.72 -23.49
C ARG A 85 -17.99 -28.20 -24.75
N SER A 86 -17.68 -29.49 -24.78
CA SER A 86 -17.34 -30.22 -26.00
C SER A 86 -18.49 -31.16 -26.34
N ASP A 87 -19.06 -30.93 -27.51
CA ASP A 87 -19.81 -31.82 -28.40
C ASP A 87 -20.36 -33.14 -27.86
N GLY A 88 -21.68 -33.28 -28.03
CA GLY A 88 -22.46 -34.50 -27.87
C GLY A 88 -23.95 -34.20 -27.90
#